data_AF-A0A7S3PST3-F1
#
_entry.id   AF-A0A7S3PST3-F1
#
_cell.length_a   1.000
_cell.length_b   1.000
_cell.length_c   1.000
_cell.angle_alpha   90.00
_cell.angle_beta   90.00
_cell.angle_gamma   90.00
#
_symmetry.space_group_name_H-M   'P 1'
#
loop_
_entity.id
_entity.type
_entity.pdbx_description
1 polymer ?
#
loop_
_entity_poly.entity_id
_entity_poly.type
_entity_poly.pdbx_seq_one_letter_code
_entity_poly.pdbx_strand_id
1 'polypeptide(L)'
;NRAIIAAHGDRAAYVFEKNLNSGDWEQVQKLRPSPGTGDHFGVGVKIYGDLIVSGSGATGVLYVFKRDSNSWNLICRLMSETDSVKARFGQTMALYRNLLAVGAPSDST
;
A
#
# COMPACT_ATOMS: atom_id res chain seq x y z
N ASN A 1 -17.67 -1.76 -0.39
CA ASN A 1 -17.68 -2.46 0.92
C ASN A 1 -16.29 -2.79 1.45
N ARG A 2 -15.25 -2.06 1.03
CA ARG A 2 -13.88 -2.30 1.52
C ARG A 2 -13.24 -0.95 1.81
N ALA A 3 -12.51 -0.87 2.90
CA ALA A 3 -11.71 0.28 3.29
C ALA A 3 -10.32 -0.22 3.67
N ILE A 4 -9.32 0.62 3.42
CA ILE A 4 -7.96 0.35 3.86
C ILE A 4 -7.46 1.52 4.66
N ILE A 5 -6.91 1.23 5.83
CA ILE A 5 -6.38 2.22 6.75
C ILE A 5 -4.89 1.96 6.89
N ALA A 6 -4.09 3.00 6.68
CA ALA A 6 -2.65 2.92 6.85
C ALA A 6 -2.29 3.31 8.29
N ALA A 7 -1.42 2.52 8.93
CA ALA A 7 -0.95 2.78 10.28
C ALA A 7 0.58 2.80 10.27
N HIS A 8 1.09 4.00 9.98
CA HIS A 8 2.51 4.25 9.77
C HIS A 8 3.38 3.84 10.98
N GLY A 9 2.95 4.14 12.21
CA GLY A 9 3.68 3.80 13.43
C GLY A 9 3.90 2.30 13.65
N ASP A 10 2.99 1.48 13.11
CA ASP A 10 3.04 0.01 13.19
C ASP A 10 3.75 -0.63 12.00
N ARG A 11 4.25 0.18 11.06
CA ARG A 11 4.83 -0.28 9.78
C ARG A 11 3.87 -1.25 9.08
N ALA A 12 2.58 -0.91 9.10
CA ALA A 12 1.49 -1.78 8.68
C ALA A 12 0.37 -1.01 7.95
N ALA A 13 -0.42 -1.77 7.20
CA ALA A 13 -1.71 -1.31 6.66
C ALA A 13 -2.76 -2.34 7.08
N TYR A 14 -3.95 -1.87 7.41
CA TYR A 14 -5.04 -2.68 7.92
C TYR A 14 -6.17 -2.67 6.91
N VAL A 15 -6.64 -3.86 6.53
CA VAL A 15 -7.77 -4.04 5.63
C VAL A 15 -9.02 -4.24 6.47
N PHE A 16 -10.04 -3.43 6.17
CA PHE A 16 -11.36 -3.54 6.78
C PHE A 16 -12.40 -3.85 5.70
N GLU A 17 -13.31 -4.76 6.01
CA GLU A 17 -14.47 -5.08 5.18
C GLU A 17 -15.74 -4.73 5.93
N LYS A 18 -16.70 -4.15 5.22
CA LYS A 18 -17.98 -3.80 5.82
C LYS A 18 -18.86 -5.05 5.85
N ASN A 19 -19.22 -5.50 7.04
CA ASN A 19 -20.24 -6.52 7.23
C ASN A 19 -21.57 -5.96 6.72
N LEU A 20 -22.17 -6.60 5.72
CA LEU A 20 -23.40 -6.11 5.11
C LEU A 20 -24.64 -6.35 5.95
N ASN A 21 -24.58 -7.31 6.88
CA ASN A 21 -25.71 -7.66 7.73
C ASN A 21 -25.77 -6.74 8.95
N SER A 22 -24.64 -6.50 9.61
CA SER A 22 -24.59 -5.61 10.79
C SER A 22 -24.29 -4.15 10.43
N GLY A 23 -23.64 -3.90 9.30
CA GLY A 23 -23.17 -2.57 8.91
C GLY A 23 -21.81 -2.19 9.50
N ASP A 24 -21.21 -3.03 10.32
CA ASP A 24 -19.94 -2.76 11.00
C ASP A 24 -18.73 -2.93 10.07
N TRP A 25 -17.63 -2.28 10.43
CA TRP A 25 -16.34 -2.49 9.78
C TRP A 25 -15.52 -3.50 10.59
N GLU A 26 -15.15 -4.60 9.95
CA GLU A 26 -14.37 -5.68 10.56
C GLU A 26 -12.97 -5.70 9.97
N GLN A 27 -11.95 -5.77 10.83
CA GLN A 27 -10.57 -5.92 10.38
C GLN A 27 -10.37 -7.35 9.86
N VAL A 28 -10.13 -7.50 8.57
CA VAL A 28 -9.92 -8.83 7.95
C VAL A 28 -8.45 -9.22 7.87
N GLN A 29 -7.54 -8.24 7.77
CA GLN A 29 -6.12 -8.53 7.67
C GLN A 29 -5.22 -7.35 8.04
N LYS A 30 -4.07 -7.68 8.65
CA LYS A 30 -2.94 -6.76 8.82
C LYS A 30 -1.89 -7.06 7.75
N LEU A 31 -1.62 -6.10 6.89
CA LEU A 31 -0.60 -6.17 5.86
C LEU A 31 0.72 -5.60 6.39
N ARG A 32 1.78 -6.36 6.20
CA ARG A 32 3.15 -5.92 6.42
C ARG A 32 4.03 -6.45 5.29
N PRO A 33 5.01 -5.67 4.83
CA PRO A 33 6.10 -6.20 4.05
C PRO A 33 6.92 -7.14 4.96
N SER A 34 7.67 -8.05 4.36
CA SER A 34 8.50 -9.04 5.06
C SER A 34 9.16 -8.50 6.34
N PRO A 35 9.24 -9.29 7.44
CA PRO A 35 9.81 -8.84 8.70
C PRO A 35 11.15 -8.11 8.51
N GLY A 36 11.29 -6.93 9.10
CA GLY A 36 12.52 -6.12 9.02
C GLY A 36 12.68 -5.22 7.79
N THR A 37 11.82 -5.31 6.77
CA THR A 37 11.98 -4.54 5.51
C THR A 37 10.99 -3.38 5.33
N GLY A 38 10.11 -3.16 6.32
CA GLY A 38 8.97 -2.24 6.21
C GLY A 38 9.14 -0.88 6.86
N ASP A 39 10.34 -0.28 6.87
CA ASP A 39 10.49 1.06 7.44
C ASP A 39 9.49 2.01 6.78
N HIS A 40 8.69 2.70 7.58
CA HIS A 40 7.71 3.66 7.09
C HIS A 40 6.70 3.07 6.08
N PHE A 41 6.36 1.78 6.20
CA PHE A 41 5.27 1.19 5.40
C PHE A 41 3.93 1.82 5.76
N GLY A 42 3.12 2.14 4.74
CA GLY A 42 1.81 2.76 4.92
C GLY A 42 1.82 4.29 4.85
N VAL A 43 2.88 4.92 4.30
CA VAL A 43 2.90 6.38 4.04
C VAL A 43 1.80 6.79 3.05
N GLY A 44 1.52 5.92 2.08
CA GLY A 44 0.40 6.08 1.17
C GLY A 44 -0.18 4.71 0.86
N VAL A 45 -1.51 4.61 0.85
CA VAL A 45 -2.20 3.38 0.46
C VAL A 45 -3.29 3.68 -0.54
N LYS A 46 -3.42 2.82 -1.54
CA LYS A 46 -4.49 2.84 -2.55
C LYS A 46 -5.02 1.43 -2.76
N ILE A 47 -6.32 1.34 -3.03
CA ILE A 47 -7.01 0.09 -3.32
C ILE A 47 -7.89 0.28 -4.54
N TYR A 48 -7.86 -0.69 -5.45
CA TYR A 48 -8.78 -0.80 -6.56
C TYR A 48 -9.09 -2.28 -6.81
N GLY A 49 -10.36 -2.66 -6.70
CA GLY A 49 -10.79 -4.05 -6.84
C GLY A 49 -10.06 -4.97 -5.86
N ASP A 50 -9.24 -5.86 -6.40
CA ASP A 50 -8.44 -6.86 -5.68
C ASP A 50 -6.95 -6.51 -5.63
N LEU A 51 -6.59 -5.24 -5.85
CA LEU A 51 -5.23 -4.73 -5.73
C LEU A 51 -5.13 -3.67 -4.63
N ILE A 52 -4.12 -3.81 -3.77
CA ILE A 52 -3.68 -2.80 -2.82
C ILE A 52 -2.25 -2.41 -3.16
N VAL A 53 -1.96 -1.12 -3.16
CA VAL A 53 -0.59 -0.60 -3.28
C VAL A 53 -0.30 0.24 -2.04
N SER A 54 0.81 -0.06 -1.38
CA SER A 54 1.27 0.66 -0.19
C SER A 54 2.71 1.14 -0.40
N GLY A 55 2.98 2.40 -0.11
CA GLY A 55 4.31 2.99 -0.20
C GLY A 55 5.08 2.92 1.12
N SER A 56 6.41 2.84 1.01
CA SER A 56 7.36 3.06 2.09
C SER A 56 8.17 4.33 1.81
N GLY A 57 7.92 5.38 2.60
CA GLY A 57 8.57 6.68 2.42
C GLY A 57 10.07 6.68 2.73
N ALA A 58 10.55 5.72 3.53
CA ALA A 58 11.97 5.61 3.87
C ALA A 58 12.80 4.82 2.86
N THR A 59 12.17 3.96 2.07
CA THR A 59 12.88 3.08 1.13
C THR A 59 12.58 3.38 -0.33
N GLY A 60 11.57 4.22 -0.62
CA GLY A 60 11.13 4.46 -2.00
C GLY A 60 10.57 3.20 -2.67
N VAL A 61 10.15 2.21 -1.87
CA VAL A 61 9.57 0.95 -2.33
C VAL A 61 8.05 1.02 -2.24
N LEU A 62 7.38 0.59 -3.31
CA LEU A 62 5.96 0.28 -3.31
C LEU A 62 5.75 -1.22 -3.19
N TYR A 63 4.78 -1.61 -2.37
CA TYR A 63 4.39 -2.99 -2.15
C TYR A 63 2.99 -3.22 -2.73
N VAL A 64 2.89 -4.19 -3.63
CA VAL A 64 1.64 -4.53 -4.31
C VAL A 64 1.09 -5.82 -3.73
N PHE A 65 -0.10 -5.75 -3.14
CA PHE A 65 -0.83 -6.89 -2.63
C PHE A 65 -2.00 -7.21 -3.55
N LYS A 66 -2.21 -8.49 -3.82
CA LYS A 66 -3.36 -8.99 -4.55
C LYS A 66 -4.21 -9.86 -3.64
N ARG A 67 -5.52 -9.67 -3.69
CA ARG A 67 -6.45 -10.58 -3.01
C ARG A 67 -6.49 -11.90 -3.77
N ASP A 68 -6.29 -12.99 -3.04
CA ASP A 68 -6.64 -14.33 -3.45
C ASP A 68 -7.69 -14.87 -2.50
N SER A 69 -8.86 -15.23 -3.02
CA SER A 69 -10.02 -15.71 -2.25
C SER A 69 -10.37 -14.78 -1.08
N ASN A 70 -9.80 -15.03 0.11
CA ASN A 70 -10.04 -14.27 1.35
C ASN A 70 -8.78 -13.67 1.98
N SER A 71 -7.66 -13.61 1.26
CA SER A 71 -6.40 -13.09 1.81
C SER A 71 -5.66 -12.22 0.81
N TRP A 72 -5.04 -11.16 1.31
CA TRP A 72 -4.18 -10.27 0.57
C TRP A 72 -2.74 -10.75 0.67
N ASN A 73 -2.16 -11.06 -0.48
CA ASN A 73 -0.82 -11.60 -0.60
C ASN A 73 0.08 -10.58 -1.29
N LEU A 74 1.28 -10.38 -0.77
CA LEU A 74 2.29 -9.56 -1.44
C LEU A 74 2.72 -10.27 -2.72
N ILE A 75 2.48 -9.66 -3.88
CA ILE A 75 2.79 -10.24 -5.19
C ILE A 75 3.97 -9.55 -5.88
N CYS A 76 4.26 -8.30 -5.53
CA CYS A 76 5.31 -7.54 -6.19
C CYS A 76 5.83 -6.38 -5.32
N ARG A 77 7.07 -5.97 -5.57
CA ARG A 77 7.67 -4.73 -5.09
C ARG A 77 8.08 -3.88 -6.30
N LEU A 78 7.69 -2.62 -6.31
CA LEU A 78 8.06 -1.65 -7.36
C LEU A 78 9.00 -0.61 -6.77
N MET A 79 10.02 -0.22 -7.54
CA MET A 79 11.02 0.77 -7.17
C MET A 79 11.28 1.66 -8.39
N SER A 80 11.63 2.92 -8.17
CA SER A 80 12.17 3.76 -9.26
C SER A 80 13.53 3.20 -9.70
N GLU A 81 13.89 3.42 -10.96
CA GLU A 81 15.23 3.13 -11.48
C GLU A 81 16.28 4.16 -11.01
N THR A 82 15.84 5.29 -10.44
CA THR A 82 16.66 6.37 -9.86
C THR A 82 16.68 6.30 -8.32
N ASP A 83 17.33 7.26 -7.66
CA ASP A 83 17.46 7.35 -6.19
C ASP A 83 16.10 7.64 -5.51
N SER A 84 15.24 6.61 -5.48
CA SER A 84 13.82 6.61 -5.10
C SER A 84 13.54 7.12 -3.69
N VAL A 85 14.51 6.92 -2.78
CA VAL A 85 14.45 7.37 -1.39
C VAL A 85 14.47 8.90 -1.32
N LYS A 86 15.42 9.54 -2.03
CA LYS A 86 15.52 11.01 -2.05
C LYS A 86 14.37 11.64 -2.80
N ALA A 87 13.89 10.96 -3.84
CA ALA A 87 12.80 11.43 -4.69
C ALA A 87 11.42 11.40 -4.03
N ARG A 88 11.30 10.83 -2.82
CA ARG A 88 10.02 10.58 -2.12
C ARG A 88 9.05 9.77 -3.00
N PHE A 89 9.60 8.84 -3.78
CA PHE A 89 8.82 7.99 -4.67
C PHE A 89 7.75 7.23 -3.88
N GLY A 90 6.50 7.32 -4.32
CA GLY A 90 5.39 6.63 -3.64
C GLY A 90 4.78 7.40 -2.46
N GLN A 91 5.22 8.63 -2.20
CA GLN A 91 4.57 9.50 -1.21
C GLN A 91 3.16 9.90 -1.65
N THR A 92 2.97 10.18 -2.94
CA THR A 92 1.66 10.42 -3.54
C THR A 92 1.38 9.38 -4.62
N MET A 93 0.15 8.87 -4.65
CA MET A 93 -0.25 7.80 -5.56
C MET A 93 -1.70 7.94 -5.96
N ALA A 94 -2.03 7.50 -7.17
CA ALA A 94 -3.40 7.24 -7.62
C ALA A 94 -3.46 5.86 -8.29
N LEU A 95 -4.51 5.11 -8.01
CA LEU A 95 -4.73 3.79 -8.59
C LEU A 95 -6.13 3.73 -9.19
N TYR A 96 -6.22 3.40 -10.46
CA TYR A 96 -7.48 3.20 -11.15
C TYR A 96 -7.35 2.09 -12.19
N ARG A 97 -8.19 1.05 -12.07
CA ARG A 97 -8.11 -0.13 -12.95
C ARG A 97 -6.71 -0.73 -12.93
N ASN A 98 -6.03 -0.72 -14.06
CA ASN A 98 -4.69 -1.22 -14.28
C ASN A 98 -3.62 -0.12 -14.28
N LEU A 99 -4.01 1.14 -14.02
CA LEU A 99 -3.11 2.28 -14.00
C LEU A 99 -2.75 2.68 -12.57
N LEU A 100 -1.46 2.59 -12.24
CA LEU A 100 -0.87 3.15 -11.04
C LEU A 100 -0.04 4.37 -11.42
N ALA A 101 -0.48 5.55 -10.99
CA ALA A 101 0.32 6.77 -11.08
C ALA A 101 1.04 7.00 -9.75
N VAL A 102 2.34 7.28 -9.81
CA VAL A 102 3.21 7.45 -8.64
C VAL A 102 3.92 8.78 -8.75
N GLY A 103 3.79 9.62 -7.73
CA GLY A 103 4.53 10.85 -7.63
C GLY A 103 5.92 10.64 -7.02
N ALA A 104 6.87 11.42 -7.52
CA ALA A 104 8.22 11.54 -7.01
C ALA A 104 8.57 13.04 -6.91
N PRO A 105 7.95 13.79 -5.97
CA PRO A 105 7.99 15.25 -5.97
C PRO A 105 9.36 15.84 -5.66
N SER A 106 10.30 15.02 -5.20
CA SER A 106 11.69 15.42 -4.94
C SER A 106 12.67 14.80 -5.93
N ASP A 107 12.16 14.17 -7.00
CA ASP A 107 13.00 13.76 -8.12
C ASP A 107 13.48 15.00 -8.85
N SER A 108 14.79 15.10 -9.07
CA SER A 108 15.43 16.25 -9.73
C SER A 108 16.00 15.86 -11.10
N THR A 109 15.41 14.85 -11.74
CA THR A 109 15.68 14.48 -13.13
C THR A 109 15.25 15.58 -14.12
#